data_AF-A0A938R0S3-F1
#
_entry.id   AF-A0A938R0S3-F1
#
_cell.length_a   1.000
_cell.length_b   1.000
_cell.length_c   1.000
_cell.angle_alpha   90.00
_cell.angle_beta   90.00
_cell.angle_gamma   90.00
#
_symmetry.space_group_name_H-M   'P 1'
#
loop_
_entity.id
_entity.type
_entity.pdbx_description
1 polymer ?
#
loop_
_entity_poly.entity_id
_entity_poly.type
_entity_poly.pdbx_seq_one_letter_code
_entity_poly.pdbx_strand_id
1 'polypeptide(L)'
;MGNGLIDKDFLKEGHDTFIKAPDGIEAIARCFKEELAFECEAKKSALILEGRQKSFEENRIVEMLNAGGGIPNDAVLQAERNRGIFSFLLALPLLGTSYALVHWSLEPFQAGRLIIFLVALGTSLGVALSFERLLNLLVKLLPERVSLIWQTFFTLAAAVFAAAAVLYLSQVRSQLAAVYLLQGTPGFDQAVTAFYDKSLHLLRMVFPLLTLALDIVAGVTLHTALTKLASSGPTLSLIRKLESIRGDMVRMGTRIKELEVLPEKAANAFWRGAEMARAETERREKTERAREAEGKNIRGMEERRMPTPEEMADRKALRLSICLVAFIIILICLVLAVRAFAREVVVVGLDISASNEVADYKNVSEFQKNLKGVERVIEQARPGTEIKVYAITEESFGKNYLLFQGKISEENLGFFGQNLRRDMNAMLIGWRKAAEKLEANAKGTDIFGFLFLAQDFFTGQNPDKKTLILFSDMRHNRWIDLETRKVIDIGLLDQVKKVYGLPNLEGVKIYIYGAHGQGKSLVYWNSLKKFWEGYFKEAKGELKVYSPLREVHYE
;
A
#
# COMPACT_ATOMS: atom_id res chain seq x y z
N MET A 1 25.86 43.87 11.95
CA MET A 1 25.03 45.09 11.81
C MET A 1 25.09 46.06 13.01
N GLY A 2 26.01 45.91 13.98
CA GLY A 2 25.95 46.71 15.23
C GLY A 2 26.85 47.95 15.36
N ASN A 3 28.00 48.02 14.67
CA ASN A 3 29.00 49.05 15.00
C ASN A 3 28.60 50.48 14.59
N GLY A 4 27.81 50.64 13.53
CA GLY A 4 27.46 51.98 13.02
C GLY A 4 26.35 52.71 13.79
N LEU A 5 25.60 52.01 14.64
CA LEU A 5 24.55 52.61 15.48
C LEU A 5 25.16 53.19 16.76
N ILE A 6 26.02 52.41 17.40
CA ILE A 6 26.70 52.78 18.64
C ILE A 6 27.56 54.05 18.45
N ASP A 7 28.29 54.15 17.34
CA ASP A 7 29.09 55.35 17.04
C ASP A 7 28.23 56.62 16.92
N LYS A 8 26.99 56.53 16.40
CA LYS A 8 26.12 57.70 16.21
C LYS A 8 25.56 58.23 17.52
N ASP A 9 25.22 57.32 18.44
CA ASP A 9 24.67 57.71 19.74
C ASP A 9 25.74 58.44 20.57
N PHE A 10 26.98 57.93 20.60
CA PHE A 10 28.09 58.59 21.29
C PHE A 10 28.53 59.89 20.61
N LEU A 11 28.52 59.95 19.27
CA LEU A 11 28.73 61.20 18.53
C LEU A 11 27.71 62.26 18.96
N LYS A 12 26.44 61.89 19.04
CA LYS A 12 25.37 62.81 19.45
C LYS A 12 25.51 63.23 20.91
N GLU A 13 25.83 62.30 21.80
CA GLU A 13 25.99 62.58 23.23
C GLU A 13 27.17 63.52 23.49
N GLY A 14 28.30 63.33 22.80
CA GLY A 14 29.42 64.25 22.85
C GLY A 14 29.08 65.63 22.30
N HIS A 15 28.30 65.67 21.22
CA HIS A 15 27.80 66.90 20.64
C HIS A 15 26.90 67.68 21.60
N ASP A 16 25.86 67.03 22.14
CA ASP A 16 24.89 67.62 23.08
C ASP A 16 25.58 68.06 24.39
N THR A 17 26.58 67.32 24.85
CA THR A 17 27.34 67.63 26.07
C THR A 17 28.23 68.85 25.89
N PHE A 18 28.90 68.96 24.73
CA PHE A 18 29.69 70.15 24.40
C PHE A 18 28.83 71.42 24.41
N ILE A 19 27.61 71.36 23.85
CA ILE A 19 26.67 72.50 23.87
C ILE A 19 26.35 72.96 25.30
N LYS A 20 26.23 72.03 26.25
CA LYS A 20 25.89 72.34 27.64
C LYS A 20 27.09 72.85 28.47
N ALA A 21 28.29 72.34 28.19
CA ALA A 21 29.47 72.58 29.02
C ALA A 21 30.77 72.63 28.18
N PRO A 22 30.97 73.67 27.38
CA PRO A 22 32.08 73.74 26.41
C PRO A 22 33.46 73.75 27.10
N ASP A 23 33.60 74.45 28.23
CA ASP A 23 34.88 74.60 28.94
C ASP A 23 35.28 73.35 29.77
N GLY A 24 34.37 72.39 29.92
CA GLY A 24 34.56 71.19 30.74
C GLY A 24 34.63 69.88 29.95
N ILE A 25 34.58 69.94 28.62
CA ILE A 25 34.37 68.75 27.77
C ILE A 25 35.45 67.68 27.94
N GLU A 26 36.69 68.08 28.21
CA GLU A 26 37.78 67.14 28.42
C GLU A 26 37.64 66.34 29.72
N ALA A 27 37.20 67.00 30.79
CA ALA A 27 36.91 66.34 32.06
C ALA A 27 35.69 65.42 31.93
N ILE A 28 34.66 65.85 31.21
CA ILE A 28 33.44 65.05 30.99
C ILE A 28 33.74 63.85 30.09
N ALA A 29 34.51 64.01 29.01
CA ALA A 29 34.90 62.90 28.13
C ALA A 29 35.74 61.85 28.88
N ARG A 30 36.59 62.31 29.81
CA ARG A 30 37.36 61.42 30.69
C ARG A 30 36.44 60.65 31.64
N CYS A 31 35.53 61.34 32.31
CA CYS A 31 34.56 60.73 33.22
C CYS A 31 33.65 59.73 32.48
N PHE A 32 33.15 60.10 31.29
CA PHE A 32 32.37 59.23 30.42
C PHE A 32 33.14 57.98 29.99
N LYS A 33 34.42 58.12 29.62
CA LYS A 33 35.29 56.98 29.31
C LYS A 33 35.45 56.06 30.52
N GLU A 34 35.65 56.61 31.71
CA GLU A 34 35.80 55.86 32.97
C GLU A 34 34.51 55.13 33.36
N GLU A 35 33.36 55.79 33.27
CA GLU A 35 32.03 55.21 33.52
C GLU A 35 31.73 54.06 32.55
N LEU A 36 31.93 54.30 31.25
CA LEU A 36 31.73 53.27 30.24
C LEU A 36 32.74 52.12 30.38
N ALA A 37 33.97 52.41 30.78
CA ALA A 37 34.96 51.37 31.10
C ALA A 37 34.50 50.51 32.29
N PHE A 38 33.92 51.13 33.33
CA PHE A 38 33.34 50.41 34.46
C PHE A 38 32.16 49.51 34.04
N GLU A 39 31.23 50.01 33.23
CA GLU A 39 30.14 49.18 32.69
C GLU A 39 30.65 48.03 31.80
N CYS A 40 31.62 48.32 30.94
CA CYS A 40 32.21 47.32 30.05
C CYS A 40 32.92 46.23 30.86
N GLU A 41 33.61 46.59 31.96
CA GLU A 41 34.28 45.64 32.83
C GLU A 41 33.28 44.75 33.59
N ALA A 42 32.14 45.30 34.02
CA ALA A 42 31.06 44.52 34.61
C ALA A 42 30.46 43.52 33.62
N LYS A 43 30.15 43.97 32.39
CA LYS A 43 29.63 43.10 31.30
C LYS A 43 30.67 42.04 30.89
N LYS A 44 31.94 42.41 30.82
CA LYS A 44 33.06 41.50 30.54
C LYS A 44 33.18 40.43 31.61
N SER A 45 33.11 40.80 32.89
CA SER A 45 33.15 39.85 34.01
C SER A 45 31.98 38.84 33.96
N ALA A 46 30.77 39.30 33.62
CA ALA A 46 29.62 38.42 33.44
C ALA A 46 29.83 37.42 32.29
N LEU A 47 30.34 37.89 31.13
CA LEU A 47 30.65 37.02 29.99
C LEU A 47 31.79 36.03 30.29
N ILE A 48 32.77 36.42 31.09
CA ILE A 48 33.84 35.52 31.55
C ILE A 48 33.27 34.41 32.44
N LEU A 49 32.35 34.75 33.35
CA LEU A 49 31.69 33.77 34.21
C LEU A 49 30.83 32.79 33.41
N GLU A 50 30.04 33.29 32.45
CA GLU A 50 29.25 32.46 31.55
C GLU A 50 30.15 31.57 30.67
N GLY A 51 31.26 32.12 30.17
CA GLY A 51 32.27 31.38 29.42
C GLY A 51 32.90 30.24 30.23
N ARG A 52 33.12 30.44 31.54
CA ARG A 52 33.59 29.38 32.46
C ARG A 52 32.54 28.27 32.64
N GLN A 53 31.26 28.63 32.78
CA GLN A 53 30.18 27.65 32.86
C GLN A 53 30.07 26.83 31.57
N LYS A 54 30.13 27.48 30.42
CA LYS A 54 30.14 26.82 29.10
C LYS A 54 31.35 25.91 28.91
N SER A 55 32.53 26.34 29.35
CA SER A 55 33.73 25.50 29.33
C SER A 55 33.60 24.27 30.24
N PHE A 56 32.94 24.40 31.40
CA PHE A 56 32.63 23.26 32.26
C PHE A 56 31.64 22.29 31.58
N GLU A 57 30.59 22.79 30.93
CA GLU A 57 29.67 21.96 30.14
C GLU A 57 30.38 21.26 28.97
N GLU A 58 31.28 21.97 28.27
CA GLU A 58 32.13 21.43 27.21
C GLU A 58 32.94 20.25 27.74
N ASN A 59 33.68 20.45 28.83
CA ASN A 59 34.50 19.41 29.45
C ASN A 59 33.66 18.20 29.88
N ARG A 60 32.46 18.42 30.43
CA ARG A 60 31.55 17.32 30.81
C ARG A 60 31.09 16.51 29.59
N ILE A 61 30.75 17.18 28.48
CA ILE A 61 30.35 16.49 27.24
C ILE A 61 31.55 15.74 26.66
N VAL A 62 32.73 16.33 26.64
CA VAL A 62 33.98 15.69 26.18
C VAL A 62 34.30 14.48 27.04
N GLU A 63 34.13 14.57 28.37
CA GLU A 63 34.31 13.45 29.29
C GLU A 63 33.31 12.33 29.02
N MET A 64 32.02 12.65 28.80
CA MET A 64 31.02 11.66 28.40
C MET A 64 31.34 10.98 27.07
N LEU A 65 31.88 11.73 26.10
CA LEU A 65 32.33 11.17 24.82
C LEU A 65 33.58 10.30 24.99
N ASN A 66 34.53 10.70 25.84
CA ASN A 66 35.74 9.95 26.13
C ASN A 66 35.50 8.68 26.95
N ALA A 67 34.56 8.71 27.89
CA ALA A 67 34.15 7.54 28.68
C ALA A 67 33.58 6.42 27.79
N GLY A 68 33.11 6.76 26.58
CA GLY A 68 32.69 5.82 25.54
C GLY A 68 33.84 5.16 24.76
N GLY A 69 35.11 5.35 25.12
CA GLY A 69 36.27 4.78 24.40
C GLY A 69 37.05 5.77 23.53
N GLY A 70 36.98 7.07 23.85
CA GLY A 70 37.63 8.17 23.13
C GLY A 70 36.70 8.89 22.17
N ILE A 71 36.97 10.17 21.89
CA ILE A 71 36.20 11.00 20.94
C ILE A 71 36.14 10.27 19.59
N PRO A 72 35.00 9.72 19.18
CA PRO A 72 34.87 9.23 17.83
C PRO A 72 35.01 10.46 16.93
N ASN A 73 35.98 10.47 16.03
CA ASN A 73 36.03 11.48 14.97
C ASN A 73 34.63 11.59 14.35
N ASP A 74 34.16 12.79 14.02
CA ASP A 74 32.85 12.98 13.35
C ASP A 74 32.70 12.06 12.14
N ALA A 75 33.83 11.79 11.46
CA ALA A 75 33.93 10.82 10.37
C ALA A 75 33.52 9.39 10.77
N VAL A 76 33.88 8.92 11.97
CA VAL A 76 33.54 7.58 12.48
C VAL A 76 32.03 7.49 12.76
N LEU A 77 31.45 8.51 13.40
CA LEU A 77 30.00 8.50 13.69
C LEU A 77 29.16 8.66 12.44
N GLN A 78 29.59 9.52 11.51
CA GLN A 78 28.97 9.59 10.19
C GLN A 78 29.10 8.27 9.45
N ALA A 79 30.25 7.59 9.52
CA ALA A 79 30.43 6.27 8.93
C ALA A 79 29.51 5.22 9.55
N GLU A 80 29.39 5.17 10.89
CA GLU A 80 28.49 4.24 11.60
C GLU A 80 27.02 4.53 11.30
N ARG A 81 26.62 5.80 11.25
CA ARG A 81 25.27 6.20 10.83
C ARG A 81 25.00 5.78 9.39
N ASN A 82 25.92 6.08 8.47
CA ASN A 82 25.76 5.75 7.05
C ASN A 82 25.73 4.24 6.84
N ARG A 83 26.52 3.47 7.59
CA ARG A 83 26.43 2.00 7.65
C ARG A 83 25.05 1.54 8.14
N GLY A 84 24.55 2.13 9.23
CA GLY A 84 23.21 1.82 9.75
C GLY A 84 22.09 2.10 8.73
N ILE A 85 22.14 3.24 8.05
CA ILE A 85 21.20 3.60 6.98
C ILE A 85 21.33 2.63 5.81
N PHE A 86 22.53 2.32 5.37
CA PHE A 86 22.77 1.39 4.27
C PHE A 86 22.25 -0.01 4.59
N SER A 87 22.52 -0.53 5.80
CA SER A 87 21.99 -1.81 6.27
C SER A 87 20.45 -1.81 6.33
N PHE A 88 19.83 -0.70 6.73
CA PHE A 88 18.38 -0.57 6.72
C PHE A 88 17.81 -0.61 5.30
N LEU A 89 18.42 0.13 4.38
CA LEU A 89 18.04 0.14 2.96
C LEU A 89 18.22 -1.22 2.30
N LEU A 90 19.21 -2.01 2.73
CA LEU A 90 19.43 -3.38 2.26
C LEU A 90 18.39 -4.37 2.82
N ALA A 91 17.90 -4.17 4.05
CA ALA A 91 16.88 -5.01 4.65
C ALA A 91 15.52 -4.89 3.94
N LEU A 92 15.16 -3.69 3.46
CA LEU A 92 13.87 -3.44 2.79
C LEU A 92 13.59 -4.34 1.56
N PRO A 93 14.47 -4.47 0.55
CA PRO A 93 14.23 -5.35 -0.59
C PRO A 93 14.24 -6.84 -0.21
N LEU A 94 14.99 -7.23 0.82
CA LEU A 94 14.97 -8.61 1.33
C LEU A 94 13.60 -8.95 1.94
N LEU A 95 13.07 -8.05 2.77
CA LEU A 95 11.72 -8.18 3.33
C LEU A 95 10.63 -8.16 2.25
N GLY A 96 10.78 -7.29 1.25
CA GLY A 96 9.86 -7.23 0.10
C GLY A 96 9.88 -8.52 -0.73
N THR A 97 11.05 -9.13 -0.90
CA THR A 97 11.18 -10.41 -1.60
C THR A 97 10.59 -11.57 -0.79
N SER A 98 10.89 -11.64 0.51
CA SER A 98 10.27 -12.62 1.43
C SER A 98 8.75 -12.50 1.42
N TYR A 99 8.23 -11.27 1.55
CA TYR A 99 6.80 -10.97 1.41
C TYR A 99 6.22 -11.51 0.09
N ALA A 100 6.86 -11.25 -1.05
CA ALA A 100 6.38 -11.69 -2.35
C ALA A 100 6.33 -13.22 -2.45
N LEU A 101 7.34 -13.93 -1.93
CA LEU A 101 7.38 -15.39 -1.91
C LEU A 101 6.27 -15.98 -1.03
N VAL A 102 6.04 -15.42 0.15
CA VAL A 102 4.95 -15.86 1.03
C VAL A 102 3.60 -15.56 0.38
N HIS A 103 3.42 -14.37 -0.22
CA HIS A 103 2.20 -14.01 -0.93
C HIS A 103 1.90 -14.99 -2.08
N TRP A 104 2.88 -15.28 -2.94
CA TRP A 104 2.72 -16.25 -4.03
C TRP A 104 2.45 -17.67 -3.53
N SER A 105 3.04 -18.05 -2.39
CA SER A 105 2.79 -19.36 -1.77
C SER A 105 1.36 -19.46 -1.20
N LEU A 106 0.76 -18.32 -0.84
CA LEU A 106 -0.58 -18.25 -0.26
C LEU A 106 -1.69 -17.99 -1.30
N GLU A 107 -1.35 -17.48 -2.49
CA GLU A 107 -2.29 -17.21 -3.59
C GLU A 107 -3.21 -18.40 -3.94
N PRO A 108 -2.72 -19.66 -4.00
CA PRO A 108 -3.55 -20.82 -4.32
C PRO A 108 -4.67 -21.11 -3.31
N PHE A 109 -4.53 -20.64 -2.06
CA PHE A 109 -5.55 -20.85 -1.02
C PHE A 109 -6.79 -19.97 -1.21
N GLN A 110 -6.74 -18.99 -2.13
CA GLN A 110 -7.88 -18.14 -2.49
C GLN A 110 -8.59 -17.49 -1.27
N ALA A 111 -7.86 -17.27 -0.17
CA ALA A 111 -8.36 -16.70 1.08
C ALA A 111 -8.82 -15.23 0.98
N GLY A 112 -8.91 -14.67 -0.23
CA GLY A 112 -9.14 -13.25 -0.49
C GLY A 112 -7.83 -12.46 -0.52
N ARG A 113 -7.70 -11.56 -1.51
CA ARG A 113 -6.47 -10.79 -1.76
C ARG A 113 -5.98 -10.02 -0.53
N LEU A 114 -6.89 -9.41 0.22
CA LEU A 114 -6.55 -8.66 1.44
C LEU A 114 -5.98 -9.59 2.53
N ILE A 115 -6.58 -10.76 2.75
CA ILE A 115 -6.11 -11.69 3.78
C ILE A 115 -4.72 -12.19 3.44
N ILE A 116 -4.50 -12.58 2.18
CA ILE A 116 -3.21 -13.06 1.69
C ILE A 116 -2.13 -11.98 1.84
N PHE A 117 -2.42 -10.73 1.44
CA PHE A 117 -1.54 -9.58 1.64
C PHE A 117 -1.13 -9.44 3.12
N LEU A 118 -2.11 -9.48 4.01
CA LEU A 118 -1.93 -9.28 5.43
C LEU A 118 -1.11 -10.40 6.09
N VAL A 119 -1.40 -11.67 5.76
CA VAL A 119 -0.62 -12.83 6.26
C VAL A 119 0.82 -12.77 5.76
N ALA A 120 1.01 -12.48 4.46
CA ALA A 120 2.34 -12.42 3.88
C ALA A 120 3.18 -11.32 4.53
N LEU A 121 2.60 -10.14 4.73
CA LEU A 121 3.28 -9.02 5.39
C LEU A 121 3.57 -9.30 6.88
N GLY A 122 2.59 -9.88 7.59
CA GLY A 122 2.74 -10.25 8.99
C GLY A 122 3.82 -11.31 9.20
N THR A 123 3.88 -12.31 8.32
CA THR A 123 4.89 -13.37 8.37
C THR A 123 6.28 -12.80 8.07
N SER A 124 6.47 -12.10 6.96
CA SER A 124 7.80 -11.60 6.56
C SER A 124 8.36 -10.59 7.59
N LEU A 125 7.53 -9.67 8.09
CA LEU A 125 7.95 -8.71 9.10
C LEU A 125 8.15 -9.39 10.47
N GLY A 126 7.23 -10.28 10.86
CA GLY A 126 7.27 -10.99 12.13
C GLY A 126 8.50 -11.88 12.28
N VAL A 127 8.88 -12.62 11.24
CA VAL A 127 10.08 -13.46 11.26
C VAL A 127 11.35 -12.62 11.36
N ALA A 128 11.48 -11.57 10.55
CA ALA A 128 12.66 -10.70 10.59
C ALA A 128 12.83 -9.99 11.94
N LEU A 129 11.74 -9.49 12.53
CA LEU A 129 11.75 -8.91 13.86
C LEU A 129 12.06 -9.95 14.95
N SER A 130 11.58 -11.19 14.79
CA SER A 130 11.91 -12.28 15.72
C SER A 130 13.40 -12.62 15.68
N PHE A 131 14.01 -12.64 14.48
CA PHE A 131 15.45 -12.81 14.32
C PHE A 131 16.24 -11.65 14.93
N GLU A 132 15.81 -10.41 14.73
CA GLU A 132 16.42 -9.23 15.35
C GLU A 132 16.42 -9.35 16.89
N ARG A 133 15.29 -9.79 17.47
CA ARG A 133 15.16 -10.01 18.91
C ARG A 133 16.04 -11.15 19.40
N LEU A 134 16.12 -12.25 18.64
CA LEU A 134 17.02 -13.36 18.95
C LEU A 134 18.49 -12.90 18.97
N LEU A 135 18.92 -12.14 17.97
CA LEU A 135 20.28 -11.59 17.91
C LEU A 135 20.56 -10.64 19.07
N ASN A 136 19.61 -9.76 19.41
CA ASN A 136 19.72 -8.90 20.60
C ASN A 136 19.86 -9.70 21.90
N LEU A 137 19.13 -10.80 22.05
CA LEU A 137 19.25 -11.68 23.21
C LEU A 137 20.61 -12.37 23.26
N LEU A 138 21.10 -12.86 22.11
CA LEU A 138 22.42 -13.48 22.01
C LEU A 138 23.54 -12.49 22.36
N VAL A 139 23.46 -11.24 21.88
CA VAL A 139 24.43 -10.17 22.22
C VAL A 139 24.43 -9.88 23.72
N LYS A 140 23.28 -9.96 24.39
CA LYS A 140 23.19 -9.74 25.85
C LYS A 140 23.74 -10.90 26.67
N LEU A 141 23.63 -12.13 26.16
CA LEU A 141 24.02 -13.34 26.87
C LEU A 141 25.48 -13.73 26.64
N LEU A 142 26.09 -13.31 25.53
CA LEU A 142 27.39 -13.76 25.08
C LEU A 142 28.39 -12.59 24.99
N PRO A 143 29.70 -12.85 25.20
CA PRO A 143 30.74 -11.83 24.98
C PRO A 143 30.71 -11.29 23.54
N GLU A 144 31.07 -10.01 23.34
CA GLU A 144 31.01 -9.35 22.03
C GLU A 144 31.70 -10.13 20.90
N ARG A 145 32.86 -10.74 21.18
CA ARG A 145 33.59 -11.58 20.21
C ARG A 145 32.76 -12.77 19.72
N VAL A 146 31.95 -13.35 20.61
CA VAL A 146 31.10 -14.50 20.29
C VAL A 146 29.88 -14.06 19.48
N SER A 147 29.34 -12.86 19.72
CA SER A 147 28.25 -12.31 18.92
C SER A 147 28.60 -12.17 17.43
N LEU A 148 29.82 -11.68 17.13
CA LEU A 148 30.29 -11.58 15.74
C LEU A 148 30.38 -12.96 15.06
N ILE A 149 30.81 -13.99 15.81
CA ILE A 149 30.86 -15.37 15.32
C ILE A 149 29.45 -15.86 14.97
N TRP A 150 28.44 -15.59 15.80
CA TRP A 150 27.05 -15.97 15.51
C TRP A 150 26.47 -15.24 14.31
N GLN A 151 26.70 -13.93 14.16
CA GLN A 151 26.25 -13.20 12.97
C GLN A 151 26.86 -13.78 11.68
N THR A 152 28.16 -14.11 11.73
CA THR A 152 28.86 -14.76 10.61
C THR A 152 28.28 -16.15 10.33
N PHE A 153 28.00 -16.92 11.37
CA PHE A 153 27.38 -18.24 11.27
C PHE A 153 25.99 -18.18 10.61
N PHE A 154 25.11 -17.29 11.05
CA PHE A 154 23.78 -17.12 10.46
C PHE A 154 23.85 -16.66 9.00
N THR A 155 24.77 -15.75 8.68
CA THR A 155 24.99 -15.29 7.30
C THR A 155 25.48 -16.43 6.41
N LEU A 156 26.39 -17.27 6.90
CA LEU A 156 26.86 -18.45 6.18
C LEU A 156 25.74 -19.48 5.98
N ALA A 157 24.93 -19.74 7.01
CA ALA A 157 23.78 -20.63 6.92
C ALA A 157 22.78 -20.15 5.86
N ALA A 158 22.48 -18.85 5.83
CA ALA A 158 21.62 -18.26 4.80
C ALA A 158 22.22 -18.41 3.39
N ALA A 159 23.53 -18.22 3.23
CA ALA A 159 24.22 -18.43 1.95
C ALA A 159 24.11 -19.89 1.47
N VAL A 160 24.23 -20.86 2.38
CA VAL A 160 24.04 -22.30 2.06
C VAL A 160 22.61 -22.58 1.62
N PHE A 161 21.60 -22.05 2.33
CA PHE A 161 20.19 -22.22 1.94
C PHE A 161 19.87 -21.57 0.59
N ALA A 162 20.41 -20.37 0.33
CA ALA A 162 20.26 -19.70 -0.96
C ALA A 162 20.91 -20.51 -2.10
N ALA A 163 22.12 -21.05 -1.89
CA ALA A 163 22.79 -21.91 -2.86
C ALA A 163 21.98 -23.18 -3.15
N ALA A 164 21.45 -23.84 -2.12
CA ALA A 164 20.57 -25.00 -2.28
C ALA A 164 19.30 -24.66 -3.09
N ALA A 165 18.65 -23.53 -2.79
CA ALA A 165 17.49 -23.05 -3.54
C ALA A 165 17.81 -22.79 -5.03
N VAL A 166 18.97 -22.20 -5.32
CA VAL A 166 19.45 -21.98 -6.71
C VAL A 166 19.67 -23.30 -7.45
N LEU A 167 20.25 -24.31 -6.80
CA LEU A 167 20.45 -25.63 -7.40
C LEU A 167 19.11 -26.30 -7.76
N TYR A 168 18.12 -26.23 -6.87
CA TYR A 168 16.79 -26.76 -7.14
C TYR A 168 16.07 -25.97 -8.24
N LEU A 169 16.19 -24.65 -8.28
CA LEU A 169 15.65 -23.81 -9.36
C LEU A 169 16.27 -24.15 -10.72
N SER A 170 17.57 -24.46 -10.75
CA SER A 170 18.24 -24.95 -11.96
C SER A 170 17.64 -26.26 -12.46
N GLN A 171 17.28 -27.18 -11.55
CA GLN A 171 16.59 -28.42 -11.91
C GLN A 171 15.18 -28.16 -12.47
N VAL A 172 14.39 -27.29 -11.84
CA VAL A 172 13.06 -26.89 -12.36
C VAL A 172 13.19 -26.28 -13.75
N ARG A 173 14.18 -25.40 -13.96
CA ARG A 173 14.45 -24.78 -15.27
C ARG A 173 14.83 -25.82 -16.32
N SER A 174 15.64 -26.83 -15.97
CA SER A 174 15.99 -27.94 -16.87
C SER A 174 14.76 -28.74 -17.29
N GLN A 175 13.85 -29.06 -16.35
CA GLN A 175 12.60 -29.74 -16.66
C GLN A 175 11.68 -28.89 -17.56
N LEU A 176 11.61 -27.58 -17.29
CA LEU A 176 10.82 -26.65 -18.12
C LEU A 176 11.36 -26.58 -19.56
N ALA A 177 12.69 -26.56 -19.74
CA ALA A 177 13.31 -26.60 -21.06
C ALA A 177 12.92 -27.88 -21.83
N ALA A 178 12.84 -29.03 -21.16
CA ALA A 178 12.38 -30.28 -21.77
C ALA A 178 10.92 -30.20 -22.26
N VAL A 179 10.04 -29.52 -21.53
CA VAL A 179 8.65 -29.27 -21.98
C VAL A 179 8.61 -28.41 -23.23
N TYR A 180 9.42 -27.34 -23.29
CA TYR A 180 9.49 -26.46 -24.47
C TYR A 180 10.00 -27.19 -25.72
N LEU A 181 10.94 -28.12 -25.58
CA LEU A 181 11.45 -28.92 -26.70
C LEU A 181 10.39 -29.86 -27.30
N LEU A 182 9.38 -30.24 -26.51
CA LEU A 182 8.28 -31.12 -26.94
C LEU A 182 7.03 -30.33 -27.38
N GLN A 183 7.10 -29.00 -27.44
CA GLN A 183 5.98 -28.20 -27.90
C GLN A 183 5.64 -28.53 -29.36
N GLY A 184 4.41 -28.98 -29.60
CA GLY A 184 3.92 -29.36 -30.93
C GLY A 184 4.16 -30.83 -31.31
N THR A 185 4.71 -31.66 -30.42
CA THR A 185 4.86 -33.10 -30.66
C THR A 185 3.78 -33.92 -29.94
N PRO A 186 3.40 -35.11 -30.48
CA PRO A 186 2.56 -36.05 -29.73
C PRO A 186 3.35 -36.54 -28.51
N GLY A 187 2.98 -36.04 -27.33
CA GLY A 187 3.71 -36.25 -26.07
C GLY A 187 3.83 -34.99 -25.20
N PHE A 188 3.50 -33.81 -25.74
CA PHE A 188 3.52 -32.55 -25.00
C PHE A 188 2.70 -32.61 -23.69
N ASP A 189 1.46 -33.10 -23.73
CA ASP A 189 0.59 -33.15 -22.55
C ASP A 189 1.15 -34.06 -21.43
N GLN A 190 1.79 -35.16 -21.82
CA GLN A 190 2.43 -36.08 -20.88
C GLN A 190 3.68 -35.43 -20.26
N ALA A 191 4.47 -34.69 -21.06
CA ALA A 191 5.63 -33.95 -20.58
C ALA A 191 5.24 -32.80 -19.64
N VAL A 192 4.16 -32.08 -19.95
CA VAL A 192 3.60 -31.02 -19.08
C VAL A 192 3.15 -31.62 -17.75
N THR A 193 2.44 -32.74 -17.77
CA THR A 193 1.99 -33.42 -16.54
C THR A 193 3.18 -33.90 -15.70
N ALA A 194 4.17 -34.54 -16.33
CA ALA A 194 5.39 -35.00 -15.67
C ALA A 194 6.25 -33.85 -15.11
N PHE A 195 6.27 -32.70 -15.79
CA PHE A 195 6.91 -31.48 -15.30
C PHE A 195 6.24 -31.02 -14.01
N TYR A 196 4.91 -30.89 -13.99
CA TYR A 196 4.20 -30.45 -12.78
C TYR A 196 4.43 -31.42 -11.63
N ASP A 197 4.32 -32.74 -11.84
CA ASP A 197 4.50 -33.73 -10.78
C ASP A 197 5.91 -33.66 -10.15
N LYS A 198 6.95 -33.50 -10.97
CA LYS A 198 8.34 -33.44 -10.48
C LYS A 198 8.74 -32.07 -9.95
N SER A 199 8.36 -30.99 -10.64
CA SER A 199 8.72 -29.62 -10.26
C SER A 199 7.98 -29.16 -9.01
N LEU A 200 6.79 -29.70 -8.71
CA LEU A 200 6.06 -29.38 -7.50
C LEU A 200 6.87 -29.67 -6.24
N HIS A 201 7.45 -30.87 -6.16
CA HIS A 201 8.26 -31.27 -5.02
C HIS A 201 9.50 -30.38 -4.89
N LEU A 202 10.14 -30.04 -6.00
CA LEU A 202 11.31 -29.15 -6.00
C LEU A 202 10.95 -27.73 -5.54
N LEU A 203 9.86 -27.15 -6.06
CA LEU A 203 9.38 -25.83 -5.65
C LEU A 203 8.98 -25.78 -4.18
N ARG A 204 8.39 -26.87 -3.64
CA ARG A 204 8.09 -27.01 -2.20
C ARG A 204 9.34 -26.97 -1.32
N MET A 205 10.51 -27.34 -1.85
CA MET A 205 11.78 -27.21 -1.12
C MET A 205 12.43 -25.85 -1.35
N VAL A 206 12.36 -25.31 -2.58
CA VAL A 206 12.94 -24.01 -2.96
C VAL A 206 12.35 -22.87 -2.13
N PHE A 207 11.02 -22.75 -2.08
CA PHE A 207 10.40 -21.57 -1.48
C PHE A 207 10.68 -21.43 0.02
N PRO A 208 10.58 -22.48 0.85
CA PRO A 208 10.94 -22.38 2.27
C PRO A 208 12.42 -22.09 2.47
N LEU A 209 13.32 -22.73 1.71
CA LEU A 209 14.77 -22.49 1.83
C LEU A 209 15.14 -21.06 1.47
N LEU A 210 14.59 -20.54 0.35
CA LEU A 210 14.84 -19.18 -0.09
C LEU A 210 14.24 -18.15 0.87
N THR A 211 13.01 -18.39 1.35
CA THR A 211 12.35 -17.51 2.33
C THR A 211 13.14 -17.47 3.64
N LEU A 212 13.56 -18.62 4.15
CA LEU A 212 14.40 -18.71 5.36
C LEU A 212 15.74 -17.99 5.18
N ALA A 213 16.39 -18.15 4.03
CA ALA A 213 17.64 -17.45 3.72
C ALA A 213 17.45 -15.92 3.73
N LEU A 214 16.40 -15.44 3.05
CA LEU A 214 16.07 -14.02 2.98
C LEU A 214 15.75 -13.45 4.36
N ASP A 215 14.96 -14.17 5.15
CA ASP A 215 14.54 -13.74 6.48
C ASP A 215 15.71 -13.68 7.47
N ILE A 216 16.65 -14.64 7.41
CA ILE A 216 17.88 -14.61 8.22
C ILE A 216 18.72 -13.38 7.86
N VAL A 217 18.97 -13.13 6.56
CA VAL A 217 19.79 -11.99 6.13
C VAL A 217 19.06 -10.67 6.44
N ALA A 218 17.75 -10.60 6.25
CA ALA A 218 16.94 -9.45 6.64
C ALA A 218 17.01 -9.19 8.15
N GLY A 219 16.91 -10.22 8.99
CA GLY A 219 17.03 -10.10 10.44
C GLY A 219 18.42 -9.62 10.89
N VAL A 220 19.50 -10.17 10.32
CA VAL A 220 20.87 -9.75 10.61
C VAL A 220 21.11 -8.30 10.17
N THR A 221 20.73 -7.95 8.95
CA THR A 221 20.92 -6.58 8.42
C THR A 221 20.08 -5.56 9.17
N LEU A 222 18.84 -5.90 9.57
CA LEU A 222 17.99 -5.06 10.40
C LEU A 222 18.58 -4.88 11.81
N HIS A 223 19.10 -5.93 12.42
CA HIS A 223 19.79 -5.84 13.71
C HIS A 223 21.02 -4.92 13.62
N THR A 224 21.86 -5.07 12.59
CA THR A 224 22.98 -4.14 12.36
C THR A 224 22.48 -2.70 12.17
N ALA A 225 21.44 -2.50 11.36
CA ALA A 225 20.87 -1.17 11.14
C ALA A 225 20.41 -0.52 12.45
N LEU A 226 19.60 -1.23 13.23
CA LEU A 226 19.02 -0.70 14.47
C LEU A 226 20.09 -0.45 15.53
N THR A 227 21.05 -1.35 15.70
CA THR A 227 22.14 -1.16 16.68
C THR A 227 23.02 0.04 16.33
N LYS A 228 23.38 0.24 15.05
CA LYS A 228 24.19 1.38 14.60
C LYS A 228 23.42 2.70 14.61
N LEU A 229 22.14 2.69 14.28
CA LEU A 229 21.28 3.89 14.36
C LEU A 229 21.03 4.29 15.82
N ALA A 230 20.76 3.32 16.70
CA ALA A 230 20.55 3.57 18.12
C ALA A 230 21.79 4.11 18.82
N SER A 231 22.99 3.61 18.48
CA SER A 231 24.23 4.10 19.08
C SER A 231 24.68 5.47 18.53
N SER A 232 24.37 5.78 17.27
CA SER A 232 24.74 7.06 16.66
C SER A 232 23.86 8.23 17.12
N GLY A 233 22.58 7.99 17.45
CA GLY A 233 21.62 9.05 17.82
C GLY A 233 22.04 9.92 19.01
N PRO A 234 22.23 9.35 20.21
CA PRO A 234 22.64 10.11 21.40
C PRO A 234 23.98 10.81 21.22
N THR A 235 24.95 10.14 20.58
CA THR A 235 26.30 10.67 20.36
C THR A 235 26.28 11.86 19.40
N LEU A 236 25.48 11.80 18.32
CA LEU A 236 25.27 12.93 17.41
C LEU A 236 24.61 14.11 18.11
N SER A 237 23.66 13.85 19.02
CA SER A 237 23.03 14.91 19.82
C SER A 237 24.05 15.60 20.73
N LEU A 238 24.97 14.84 21.34
CA LEU A 238 26.03 15.39 22.18
C LEU A 238 27.03 16.22 21.37
N ILE A 239 27.41 15.77 20.16
CA ILE A 239 28.32 16.51 19.27
C ILE A 239 27.70 17.82 18.81
N ARG A 240 26.44 17.82 18.36
CA ARG A 240 25.75 19.07 18.00
C ARG A 240 25.68 20.05 19.18
N LYS A 241 25.46 19.52 20.39
CA LYS A 241 25.47 20.33 21.61
C LYS A 241 26.87 20.90 21.88
N LEU A 242 27.92 20.11 21.67
CA LEU A 242 29.31 20.54 21.81
C LEU A 242 29.67 21.65 20.80
N GLU A 243 29.30 21.48 19.53
CA GLU A 243 29.48 22.49 18.48
C GLU A 243 28.77 23.79 18.81
N SER A 244 27.53 23.70 19.32
CA SER A 244 26.77 24.88 19.77
C SER A 244 27.48 25.60 20.91
N ILE A 245 27.95 24.87 21.94
CA ILE A 245 28.66 25.45 23.08
C ILE A 245 29.97 26.12 22.63
N ARG A 246 30.74 25.48 21.74
CA ARG A 246 31.96 26.08 21.17
C ARG A 246 31.65 27.33 20.36
N GLY A 247 30.59 27.31 19.57
CA GLY A 247 30.09 28.49 18.85
C GLY A 247 29.72 29.63 19.80
N ASP A 248 29.06 29.33 20.92
CA ASP A 248 28.76 30.31 21.97
C ASP A 248 30.02 30.89 22.60
N MET A 249 31.01 30.04 22.95
CA MET A 249 32.27 30.49 23.52
C MET A 249 33.06 31.40 22.57
N VAL A 250 33.07 31.10 21.26
CA VAL A 250 33.69 31.98 20.24
C VAL A 250 32.95 33.32 20.15
N ARG A 251 31.62 33.31 20.20
CA ARG A 251 30.79 34.53 20.23
C ARG A 251 31.03 35.36 21.49
N MET A 252 31.16 34.72 22.66
CA MET A 252 31.51 35.39 23.90
C MET A 252 32.91 35.99 23.85
N GLY A 253 33.89 35.24 23.34
CA GLY A 253 35.27 35.72 23.19
C GLY A 253 35.39 36.91 22.24
N THR A 254 34.65 36.90 21.13
CA THR A 254 34.56 38.06 20.23
C THR A 254 33.87 39.24 20.91
N ARG A 255 32.81 39.02 21.69
CA ARG A 255 32.12 40.08 22.43
C ARG A 255 32.98 40.70 23.54
N ILE A 256 33.79 39.89 24.23
CA ILE A 256 34.77 40.38 25.22
C ILE A 256 35.77 41.31 24.54
N LYS A 257 36.32 40.92 23.38
CA LYS A 257 37.23 41.78 22.60
C LYS A 257 36.56 43.08 22.13
N GLU A 258 35.27 43.01 21.75
CA GLU A 258 34.50 44.21 21.40
C GLU A 258 34.35 45.15 22.60
N LEU A 259 34.03 44.62 23.80
CA LEU A 259 33.90 45.40 25.03
C LEU A 259 35.22 46.02 25.50
N GLU A 260 36.37 45.37 25.24
CA GLU A 260 37.69 45.94 25.57
C GLU A 260 38.01 47.20 24.77
N VAL A 261 37.60 47.23 23.50
CA VAL A 261 37.88 48.35 22.59
C VAL A 261 36.78 49.42 22.63
N LEU A 262 35.60 49.09 23.17
CA LEU A 262 34.43 49.96 23.16
C LEU A 262 34.63 51.30 23.89
N PRO A 263 35.19 51.37 25.11
CA PRO A 263 35.37 52.65 25.82
C PRO A 263 36.25 53.63 25.05
N GLU A 264 37.29 53.13 24.38
CA GLU A 264 38.18 53.96 23.57
C GLU A 264 37.50 54.43 22.29
N LYS A 265 36.78 53.53 21.59
CA LYS A 265 35.98 53.91 20.42
C LYS A 265 34.89 54.93 20.76
N ALA A 266 34.19 54.71 21.87
CA ALA A 266 33.13 55.58 22.35
C ALA A 266 33.69 56.95 22.75
N ALA A 267 34.81 57.00 23.47
CA ALA A 267 35.48 58.27 23.79
C ALA A 267 35.91 59.02 22.52
N ASN A 268 36.46 58.32 21.52
CA ASN A 268 36.83 58.93 20.24
C ASN A 268 35.61 59.39 19.43
N ALA A 269 34.49 58.67 19.49
CA ALA A 269 33.22 59.08 18.87
C ALA A 269 32.64 60.30 19.61
N PHE A 270 32.62 60.28 20.93
CA PHE A 270 32.20 61.39 21.78
C PHE A 270 33.01 62.66 21.48
N TRP A 271 34.34 62.55 21.41
CA TRP A 271 35.23 63.66 21.04
C TRP A 271 34.95 64.22 19.66
N ARG A 272 34.84 63.36 18.65
CA ARG A 272 34.44 63.79 17.30
C ARG A 272 33.07 64.48 17.31
N GLY A 273 32.16 64.03 18.15
CA GLY A 273 30.84 64.64 18.37
C GLY A 273 30.95 66.04 18.95
N ALA A 274 31.78 66.20 19.99
CA ALA A 274 32.08 67.49 20.59
C ALA A 274 32.78 68.44 19.61
N GLU A 275 33.73 67.96 18.80
CA GLU A 275 34.36 68.74 17.72
C GLU A 275 33.37 69.14 16.64
N MET A 276 32.47 68.23 16.26
CA MET A 276 31.37 68.53 15.35
C MET A 276 30.43 69.56 15.95
N ALA A 277 30.11 69.49 17.24
CA ALA A 277 29.32 70.51 17.93
C ALA A 277 30.05 71.84 17.97
N ARG A 278 31.35 71.86 18.20
CA ARG A 278 32.18 73.07 18.17
C ARG A 278 32.15 73.72 16.78
N ALA A 279 32.39 72.93 15.75
CA ALA A 279 32.28 73.35 14.36
C ALA A 279 30.84 73.73 13.99
N GLU A 280 29.84 73.09 14.58
CA GLU A 280 28.42 73.42 14.40
C GLU A 280 28.03 74.67 15.16
N THR A 281 28.56 74.98 16.34
CA THR A 281 28.37 76.26 17.04
C THR A 281 29.02 77.39 16.26
N GLU A 282 30.21 77.18 15.70
CA GLU A 282 30.86 78.13 14.78
C GLU A 282 30.06 78.29 13.46
N ARG A 283 29.49 77.20 12.94
CA ARG A 283 28.58 77.25 11.79
C ARG A 283 27.22 77.82 12.16
N ARG A 284 26.71 77.64 13.37
CA ARG A 284 25.44 78.19 13.87
C ARG A 284 25.58 79.66 14.18
N GLU A 285 26.72 80.17 14.66
CA GLU A 285 26.99 81.63 14.62
C GLU A 285 26.92 82.18 13.18
N LYS A 286 27.29 81.38 12.18
CA LYS A 286 27.15 81.71 10.74
C LYS A 286 25.76 81.40 10.15
N THR A 287 24.95 80.54 10.76
CA THR A 287 23.69 80.01 10.19
C THR A 287 22.45 80.40 11.01
N GLU A 288 22.58 80.87 12.25
CA GLU A 288 21.61 81.66 13.04
C GLU A 288 21.49 83.10 12.51
N ARG A 289 22.45 83.55 11.66
CA ARG A 289 22.23 84.65 10.72
C ARG A 289 21.36 84.27 9.50
N ALA A 290 21.08 82.99 9.29
CA ALA A 290 20.47 82.50 8.04
C ALA A 290 19.20 81.65 8.24
N ARG A 291 18.88 81.20 9.45
CA ARG A 291 17.73 80.34 9.73
C ARG A 291 17.10 80.59 11.10
N GLU A 292 16.66 81.84 11.29
CA GLU A 292 15.35 82.17 11.92
C GLU A 292 14.14 81.61 11.10
N ALA A 293 14.40 80.77 10.09
CA ALA A 293 13.42 80.08 9.28
C ALA A 293 13.34 78.58 9.67
N GLU A 294 12.22 78.25 10.33
CA GLU A 294 11.48 76.98 10.16
C GLU A 294 11.90 75.72 10.95
N GLY A 295 11.37 75.59 12.18
CA GLY A 295 10.17 74.77 12.46
C GLY A 295 10.20 73.21 12.48
N LYS A 296 10.73 72.63 13.57
CA LYS A 296 10.40 71.40 14.38
C LYS A 296 9.52 70.18 13.95
N ASN A 297 9.93 69.02 14.54
CA ASN A 297 9.25 67.75 14.99
C ASN A 297 9.09 66.57 14.00
N ILE A 298 9.76 65.39 14.09
CA ILE A 298 9.89 64.26 15.09
C ILE A 298 8.58 63.43 15.24
N ARG A 299 8.39 62.21 14.68
CA ARG A 299 8.96 60.83 14.84
C ARG A 299 8.22 59.97 15.87
N GLY A 300 7.84 58.73 15.51
CA GLY A 300 7.55 57.65 16.47
C GLY A 300 6.65 56.51 15.98
N MET A 301 7.25 55.36 15.64
CA MET A 301 6.66 54.02 15.50
C MET A 301 6.55 53.33 16.88
N GLU A 302 5.67 52.35 17.06
CA GLU A 302 6.06 51.06 17.68
C GLU A 302 5.05 49.90 17.50
N GLU A 303 5.59 48.69 17.66
CA GLU A 303 5.20 47.37 17.12
C GLU A 303 4.84 46.39 18.26
N ARG A 304 4.00 45.36 18.04
CA ARG A 304 3.64 44.29 19.02
C ARG A 304 4.12 42.91 18.56
N ARG A 305 4.72 42.12 19.47
CA ARG A 305 5.14 40.71 19.28
C ARG A 305 4.07 39.69 19.71
N MET A 306 4.07 38.53 19.04
CA MET A 306 3.33 37.29 19.37
C MET A 306 4.25 36.18 19.92
N PRO A 307 3.70 35.14 20.59
CA PRO A 307 4.46 34.11 21.31
C PRO A 307 4.79 32.87 20.46
N THR A 308 5.76 32.09 20.97
CA THR A 308 6.60 31.10 20.28
C THR A 308 6.09 29.64 20.31
N PRO A 309 6.57 28.78 19.37
CA PRO A 309 5.90 27.54 18.92
C PRO A 309 6.32 26.25 19.64
N GLU A 310 6.79 26.32 20.89
CA GLU A 310 7.47 25.19 21.54
C GLU A 310 6.55 24.21 22.30
N GLU A 311 5.25 24.49 22.42
CA GLU A 311 4.35 23.67 23.25
C GLU A 311 3.59 22.54 22.50
N MET A 312 3.82 22.33 21.20
CA MET A 312 2.97 21.43 20.38
C MET A 312 3.54 20.03 20.06
N ALA A 313 4.72 19.64 20.54
CA ALA A 313 5.42 18.46 20.00
C ALA A 313 5.16 17.10 20.70
N ASP A 314 4.73 17.04 21.97
CA ASP A 314 4.87 15.79 22.75
C ASP A 314 3.66 14.81 22.74
N ARG A 315 2.56 15.12 22.04
CA ARG A 315 1.34 14.28 22.07
C ARG A 315 1.21 13.24 20.95
N LYS A 316 2.16 13.13 20.02
CA LYS A 316 2.02 12.29 18.82
C LYS A 316 2.56 10.85 18.95
N ALA A 317 3.52 10.58 19.83
CA ALA A 317 4.20 9.29 19.89
C ALA A 317 3.36 8.15 20.53
N LEU A 318 2.53 8.46 21.53
CA LEU A 318 1.76 7.45 22.28
C LEU A 318 0.55 6.91 21.51
N ARG A 319 -0.01 7.68 20.56
CA ARG A 319 -1.16 7.25 19.75
C ARG A 319 -0.80 6.22 18.69
N LEU A 320 0.47 6.16 18.27
CA LEU A 320 0.92 5.30 17.19
C LEU A 320 1.08 3.82 17.62
N SER A 321 1.48 3.57 18.86
CA SER A 321 1.74 2.23 19.39
C SER A 321 0.46 1.43 19.66
N ILE A 322 -0.63 2.09 20.06
CA ILE A 322 -1.93 1.45 20.32
C ILE A 322 -2.60 1.01 19.01
N CYS A 323 -2.48 1.80 17.93
CA CYS A 323 -3.01 1.44 16.62
C CYS A 323 -2.35 0.18 16.03
N LEU A 324 -1.05 -0.02 16.27
CA LEU A 324 -0.29 -1.14 15.72
C LEU A 324 -0.74 -2.50 16.31
N VAL A 325 -0.98 -2.55 17.62
CA VAL A 325 -1.39 -3.80 18.30
C VAL A 325 -2.82 -4.18 17.91
N ALA A 326 -3.73 -3.22 17.82
CA ALA A 326 -5.09 -3.46 17.37
C ALA A 326 -5.12 -3.98 15.92
N PHE A 327 -4.25 -3.47 15.05
CA PHE A 327 -4.13 -3.93 13.67
C PHE A 327 -3.69 -5.39 13.57
N ILE A 328 -2.74 -5.83 14.40
CA ILE A 328 -2.25 -7.22 14.42
C ILE A 328 -3.33 -8.20 14.91
N ILE A 329 -4.12 -7.83 15.93
CA ILE A 329 -5.22 -8.67 16.43
C ILE A 329 -6.32 -8.81 15.37
N ILE A 330 -6.69 -7.72 14.69
CA ILE A 330 -7.65 -7.74 13.57
C ILE A 330 -7.13 -8.63 12.43
N LEU A 331 -5.83 -8.58 12.13
CA LEU A 331 -5.14 -9.45 11.17
C LEU A 331 -5.39 -10.93 11.48
N ILE A 332 -5.12 -11.33 12.73
CA ILE A 332 -5.22 -12.72 13.19
C ILE A 332 -6.68 -13.19 13.13
N CYS A 333 -7.63 -12.34 13.54
CA CYS A 333 -9.06 -12.65 13.43
C CYS A 333 -9.54 -12.77 11.96
N LEU A 334 -8.98 -11.98 11.04
CA LEU A 334 -9.29 -12.06 9.61
C LEU A 334 -8.80 -13.38 8.99
N VAL A 335 -7.61 -13.84 9.40
CA VAL A 335 -6.98 -15.09 8.94
C VAL A 335 -7.73 -16.32 9.44
N LEU A 336 -8.31 -16.27 10.64
CA LEU A 336 -9.16 -17.34 11.16
C LEU A 336 -10.58 -17.33 10.56
N ALA A 337 -10.98 -16.22 9.93
CA ALA A 337 -12.26 -16.09 9.25
C ALA A 337 -12.25 -16.54 7.77
N VAL A 338 -11.23 -17.30 7.34
CA VAL A 338 -11.19 -17.92 6.01
C VAL A 338 -12.38 -18.86 5.89
N ARG A 339 -13.41 -18.35 5.22
CA ARG A 339 -14.65 -19.05 4.94
C ARG A 339 -14.36 -20.28 4.09
N ALA A 340 -14.91 -21.41 4.49
CA ALA A 340 -15.12 -22.54 3.59
C ALA A 340 -15.79 -22.04 2.30
N PHE A 341 -15.34 -22.54 1.15
CA PHE A 341 -15.94 -22.18 -0.13
C PHE A 341 -17.40 -22.63 -0.13
N ALA A 342 -18.31 -21.66 -0.17
CA ALA A 342 -19.74 -21.89 -0.26
C ALA A 342 -20.04 -22.80 -1.46
N ARG A 343 -20.75 -23.91 -1.24
CA ARG A 343 -21.07 -24.89 -2.29
C ARG A 343 -21.97 -24.22 -3.32
N GLU A 344 -21.52 -24.19 -4.57
CA GLU A 344 -22.26 -23.59 -5.68
C GLU A 344 -22.82 -24.67 -6.61
N VAL A 345 -24.08 -24.50 -7.00
CA VAL A 345 -24.72 -25.34 -8.02
C VAL A 345 -25.12 -24.44 -9.19
N VAL A 346 -24.62 -24.79 -10.36
CA VAL A 346 -24.90 -24.11 -11.63
C VAL A 346 -25.75 -25.03 -12.48
N VAL A 347 -27.00 -24.64 -12.73
CA VAL A 347 -27.90 -25.33 -13.64
C VAL A 347 -27.89 -24.57 -14.96
N VAL A 348 -27.58 -25.26 -16.05
CA VAL A 348 -27.51 -24.69 -17.40
C VAL A 348 -28.61 -25.29 -18.25
N GLY A 349 -29.50 -24.44 -18.78
CA GLY A 349 -30.48 -24.80 -19.79
C GLY A 349 -29.95 -24.46 -21.18
N LEU A 350 -29.77 -25.49 -22.01
CA LEU A 350 -29.30 -25.38 -23.38
C LEU A 350 -30.47 -25.60 -24.34
N ASP A 351 -30.87 -24.57 -25.06
CA ASP A 351 -31.90 -24.67 -26.09
C ASP A 351 -31.38 -25.41 -27.32
N ILE A 352 -32.02 -26.55 -27.62
CA ILE A 352 -31.70 -27.43 -28.76
C ILE A 352 -32.80 -27.39 -29.84
N SER A 353 -33.67 -26.38 -29.81
CA SER A 353 -34.69 -26.19 -30.85
C SER A 353 -34.10 -25.84 -32.21
N ALA A 354 -34.79 -26.27 -33.27
CA ALA A 354 -34.36 -26.06 -34.66
C ALA A 354 -34.25 -24.57 -35.07
N SER A 355 -34.88 -23.65 -34.32
CA SER A 355 -34.72 -22.21 -34.52
C SER A 355 -33.27 -21.73 -34.30
N ASN A 356 -32.44 -22.50 -33.58
CA ASN A 356 -31.04 -22.19 -33.31
C ASN A 356 -30.07 -22.70 -34.39
N GLU A 357 -30.54 -23.40 -35.42
CA GLU A 357 -29.68 -23.93 -36.51
C GLU A 357 -29.29 -22.85 -37.53
N VAL A 358 -29.97 -21.70 -37.53
CA VAL A 358 -29.70 -20.59 -38.46
C VAL A 358 -28.26 -20.09 -38.29
N ALA A 359 -27.46 -20.23 -39.35
CA ALA A 359 -26.09 -19.76 -39.38
C ALA A 359 -26.01 -18.23 -39.43
N ASP A 360 -25.04 -17.67 -38.70
CA ASP A 360 -24.71 -16.25 -38.82
C ASP A 360 -23.90 -15.95 -40.09
N TYR A 361 -23.54 -14.67 -40.30
CA TYR A 361 -22.70 -14.22 -41.41
C TYR A 361 -21.29 -14.84 -41.43
N LYS A 362 -20.87 -15.53 -40.37
CA LYS A 362 -19.60 -16.26 -40.24
C LYS A 362 -19.77 -17.78 -40.37
N ASN A 363 -20.95 -18.26 -40.80
CA ASN A 363 -21.30 -19.68 -40.88
C ASN A 363 -21.24 -20.43 -39.54
N VAL A 364 -21.35 -19.74 -38.41
CA VAL A 364 -21.45 -20.39 -37.09
C VAL A 364 -22.90 -20.34 -36.66
N SER A 365 -23.50 -21.51 -36.43
CA SER A 365 -24.89 -21.57 -35.96
C SER A 365 -25.03 -21.01 -34.54
N GLU A 366 -26.18 -20.42 -34.25
CA GLU A 366 -26.52 -19.95 -32.91
C GLU A 366 -26.42 -21.09 -31.87
N PHE A 367 -26.73 -22.32 -32.30
CA PHE A 367 -26.52 -23.54 -31.53
C PHE A 367 -25.05 -23.80 -31.18
N GLN A 368 -24.13 -23.73 -32.14
CA GLN A 368 -22.69 -23.89 -31.87
C GLN A 368 -22.16 -22.82 -30.90
N LYS A 369 -22.71 -21.61 -30.95
CA LYS A 369 -22.37 -20.56 -29.98
C LYS A 369 -22.89 -20.89 -28.58
N ASN A 370 -24.09 -21.48 -28.47
CA ASN A 370 -24.61 -21.97 -27.19
C ASN A 370 -23.70 -23.05 -26.60
N LEU A 371 -23.24 -24.02 -27.41
CA LEU A 371 -22.32 -25.07 -26.98
C LEU A 371 -21.00 -24.51 -26.42
N LYS A 372 -20.41 -23.52 -27.12
CA LYS A 372 -19.22 -22.80 -26.63
C LYS A 372 -19.52 -21.95 -25.38
N GLY A 373 -20.74 -21.47 -25.23
CA GLY A 373 -21.19 -20.78 -24.01
C GLY A 373 -21.07 -21.69 -22.78
N VAL A 374 -21.46 -22.97 -22.91
CA VAL A 374 -21.32 -23.95 -21.83
C VAL A 374 -19.85 -24.20 -21.49
N GLU A 375 -18.95 -24.29 -22.48
CA GLU A 375 -17.50 -24.39 -22.22
C GLU A 375 -17.01 -23.22 -21.35
N ARG A 376 -17.43 -22.00 -21.66
CA ARG A 376 -17.07 -20.80 -20.88
C ARG A 376 -17.63 -20.85 -19.45
N VAL A 377 -18.80 -21.45 -19.25
CA VAL A 377 -19.35 -21.67 -17.89
C VAL A 377 -18.45 -22.59 -17.09
N ILE A 378 -17.97 -23.68 -17.70
CA ILE A 378 -17.06 -24.64 -17.08
C ILE A 378 -15.70 -23.99 -16.77
N GLU A 379 -15.18 -23.16 -17.68
CA GLU A 379 -13.92 -22.43 -17.51
C GLU A 379 -13.96 -21.41 -16.36
N GLN A 380 -15.14 -20.93 -15.98
CA GLN A 380 -15.34 -19.96 -14.88
C GLN A 380 -15.71 -20.63 -13.55
N ALA A 381 -15.88 -21.95 -13.54
CA ALA A 381 -16.31 -22.68 -12.35
C ALA A 381 -15.28 -22.62 -11.22
N ARG A 382 -15.77 -22.49 -9.98
CA ARG A 382 -14.95 -22.35 -8.76
C ARG A 382 -14.80 -23.69 -8.03
N PRO A 383 -13.85 -23.81 -7.09
CA PRO A 383 -13.82 -24.90 -6.11
C PRO A 383 -15.21 -25.25 -5.55
N GLY A 384 -15.55 -26.54 -5.52
CA GLY A 384 -16.84 -27.02 -5.00
C GLY A 384 -18.05 -26.82 -5.93
N THR A 385 -17.87 -26.21 -7.12
CA THR A 385 -18.97 -25.99 -8.07
C THR A 385 -19.44 -27.30 -8.68
N GLU A 386 -20.76 -27.52 -8.68
CA GLU A 386 -21.43 -28.59 -9.42
C GLU A 386 -22.18 -27.99 -10.61
N ILE A 387 -21.84 -28.41 -11.83
CA ILE A 387 -22.47 -27.94 -13.06
C ILE A 387 -23.33 -29.05 -13.64
N LYS A 388 -24.59 -28.74 -13.95
CA LYS A 388 -25.52 -29.64 -14.65
C LYS A 388 -26.06 -28.93 -15.88
N VAL A 389 -25.98 -29.59 -17.03
CA VAL A 389 -26.42 -29.06 -18.32
C VAL A 389 -27.57 -29.92 -18.82
N TYR A 390 -28.69 -29.27 -19.13
CA TYR A 390 -29.92 -29.88 -19.58
C TYR A 390 -30.35 -29.34 -20.93
N ALA A 391 -30.98 -30.17 -21.76
CA ALA A 391 -31.62 -29.70 -22.97
C ALA A 391 -32.97 -29.05 -22.67
N ILE A 392 -33.21 -27.89 -23.26
CA ILE A 392 -34.54 -27.30 -23.38
C ILE A 392 -35.14 -27.81 -24.70
N THR A 393 -36.25 -28.50 -24.61
CA THR A 393 -36.97 -29.17 -25.72
C THR A 393 -38.44 -28.83 -25.62
N GLU A 394 -39.29 -29.40 -26.48
CA GLU A 394 -40.72 -29.21 -26.36
C GLU A 394 -41.32 -29.79 -25.06
N GLU A 395 -40.66 -30.73 -24.37
CA GLU A 395 -41.18 -31.41 -23.17
C GLU A 395 -40.20 -31.39 -22.00
N SER A 396 -39.59 -30.24 -21.73
CA SER A 396 -38.54 -30.10 -20.70
C SER A 396 -38.97 -30.51 -19.29
N PHE A 397 -40.24 -30.33 -18.92
CA PHE A 397 -40.72 -30.79 -17.61
C PHE A 397 -40.90 -32.31 -17.55
N GLY A 398 -41.55 -32.89 -18.57
CA GLY A 398 -41.92 -34.31 -18.60
C GLY A 398 -40.75 -35.24 -18.94
N LYS A 399 -39.74 -34.73 -19.64
CA LYS A 399 -38.55 -35.47 -20.06
C LYS A 399 -37.31 -34.69 -19.68
N ASN A 400 -36.72 -35.09 -18.56
CA ASN A 400 -35.46 -34.55 -18.10
C ASN A 400 -34.30 -35.06 -18.97
N TYR A 401 -33.84 -34.23 -19.90
CA TYR A 401 -32.70 -34.53 -20.78
C TYR A 401 -31.41 -33.96 -20.20
N LEU A 402 -30.82 -34.66 -19.23
CA LEU A 402 -29.48 -34.35 -18.71
C LEU A 402 -28.44 -34.64 -19.80
N LEU A 403 -27.76 -33.59 -20.27
CA LEU A 403 -26.71 -33.69 -21.29
C LEU A 403 -25.34 -33.93 -20.67
N PHE A 404 -25.06 -33.27 -19.54
CA PHE A 404 -23.78 -33.34 -18.87
C PHE A 404 -23.89 -32.98 -17.39
N GLN A 405 -23.08 -33.64 -16.55
CA GLN A 405 -22.89 -33.29 -15.16
C GLN A 405 -21.41 -33.41 -14.80
N GLY A 406 -20.90 -32.43 -14.09
CA GLY A 406 -19.56 -32.46 -13.52
C GLY A 406 -19.48 -31.70 -12.21
N LYS A 407 -18.52 -32.07 -11.37
CA LYS A 407 -18.27 -31.41 -10.09
C LYS A 407 -16.77 -31.18 -9.91
N ILE A 408 -16.42 -29.98 -9.47
CA ILE A 408 -15.06 -29.62 -9.08
C ILE A 408 -14.84 -30.00 -7.61
N SER A 409 -13.73 -30.67 -7.31
CA SER A 409 -13.40 -31.05 -5.93
C SER A 409 -13.27 -29.82 -5.02
N GLU A 410 -13.82 -29.93 -3.82
CA GLU A 410 -13.74 -28.89 -2.79
C GLU A 410 -12.51 -29.09 -1.89
N GLU A 411 -12.20 -30.35 -1.57
CA GLU A 411 -11.24 -30.71 -0.52
C GLU A 411 -9.79 -30.74 -0.99
N ASN A 412 -9.56 -30.97 -2.30
CA ASN A 412 -8.22 -31.22 -2.81
C ASN A 412 -7.93 -30.43 -4.08
N LEU A 413 -7.78 -29.12 -3.95
CA LEU A 413 -7.42 -28.20 -5.05
C LEU A 413 -5.97 -28.38 -5.54
N GLY A 414 -5.12 -29.01 -4.73
CA GLY A 414 -3.69 -29.12 -4.95
C GLY A 414 -2.96 -27.79 -4.68
N PHE A 415 -1.66 -27.88 -4.39
CA PHE A 415 -0.87 -26.75 -3.86
C PHE A 415 -0.81 -25.53 -4.80
N PHE A 416 -0.94 -25.70 -6.12
CA PHE A 416 -1.03 -24.61 -7.10
C PHE A 416 -2.32 -24.63 -7.93
N GLY A 417 -3.41 -25.19 -7.40
CA GLY A 417 -4.67 -25.32 -8.16
C GLY A 417 -4.59 -26.35 -9.30
N GLN A 418 -3.61 -27.25 -9.27
CA GLN A 418 -3.42 -28.26 -10.31
C GLN A 418 -4.60 -29.24 -10.41
N ASN A 419 -5.19 -29.62 -9.27
CA ASN A 419 -6.35 -30.50 -9.27
C ASN A 419 -7.60 -29.76 -9.72
N LEU A 420 -7.73 -28.47 -9.37
CA LEU A 420 -8.76 -27.60 -9.93
C LEU A 420 -8.68 -27.58 -11.47
N ARG A 421 -7.49 -27.31 -12.03
CA ARG A 421 -7.29 -27.32 -13.49
C ARG A 421 -7.54 -28.69 -14.11
N ARG A 422 -7.11 -29.76 -13.44
CA ARG A 422 -7.35 -31.14 -13.90
C ARG A 422 -8.84 -31.46 -13.94
N ASP A 423 -9.59 -31.12 -12.89
CA ASP A 423 -11.02 -31.35 -12.78
C ASP A 423 -11.78 -30.52 -13.82
N MET A 424 -11.41 -29.25 -14.01
CA MET A 424 -11.96 -28.38 -15.07
C MET A 424 -11.68 -28.95 -16.48
N ASN A 425 -10.44 -29.38 -16.74
CA ASN A 425 -10.09 -30.00 -18.03
C ASN A 425 -10.86 -31.29 -18.26
N ALA A 426 -11.02 -32.12 -17.24
CA ALA A 426 -11.83 -33.35 -17.31
C ALA A 426 -13.29 -33.03 -17.62
N MET A 427 -13.85 -31.98 -16.99
CA MET A 427 -15.20 -31.50 -17.29
C MET A 427 -15.32 -30.97 -18.73
N LEU A 428 -14.36 -30.19 -19.21
CA LEU A 428 -14.35 -29.70 -20.60
C LEU A 428 -14.28 -30.84 -21.62
N ILE A 429 -13.43 -31.85 -21.38
CA ILE A 429 -13.35 -33.04 -22.24
C ILE A 429 -14.69 -33.80 -22.23
N GLY A 430 -15.27 -34.00 -21.04
CA GLY A 430 -16.56 -34.67 -20.89
C GLY A 430 -17.69 -33.93 -21.60
N TRP A 431 -17.73 -32.59 -21.47
CA TRP A 431 -18.69 -31.74 -22.15
C TRP A 431 -18.52 -31.80 -23.67
N ARG A 432 -17.31 -31.62 -24.20
CA ARG A 432 -17.04 -31.68 -25.65
C ARG A 432 -17.51 -33.00 -26.27
N LYS A 433 -17.21 -34.11 -25.60
CA LYS A 433 -17.67 -35.45 -26.02
C LYS A 433 -19.20 -35.59 -26.00
N ALA A 434 -19.89 -34.95 -25.05
CA ALA A 434 -21.34 -34.91 -25.03
C ALA A 434 -21.89 -34.03 -26.17
N ALA A 435 -21.30 -32.85 -26.35
CA ALA A 435 -21.68 -31.84 -27.34
C ALA A 435 -21.53 -32.31 -28.78
N GLU A 436 -20.53 -33.14 -29.11
CA GLU A 436 -20.34 -33.74 -30.44
C GLU A 436 -21.55 -34.53 -30.94
N LYS A 437 -22.38 -35.05 -30.04
CA LYS A 437 -23.56 -35.86 -30.37
C LYS A 437 -24.86 -35.07 -30.40
N LEU A 438 -24.82 -33.78 -30.09
CA LEU A 438 -26.01 -32.96 -29.99
C LEU A 438 -26.34 -32.30 -31.34
N GLU A 439 -27.63 -32.32 -31.67
CA GLU A 439 -28.18 -31.67 -32.85
C GLU A 439 -29.35 -30.77 -32.42
N ALA A 440 -29.54 -29.66 -33.12
CA ALA A 440 -30.62 -28.71 -32.86
C ALA A 440 -31.92 -29.18 -33.53
N ASN A 441 -32.51 -30.28 -33.06
CA ASN A 441 -33.63 -30.94 -33.74
C ASN A 441 -34.95 -30.94 -32.95
N ALA A 442 -35.01 -30.27 -31.79
CA ALA A 442 -36.25 -30.21 -31.02
C ALA A 442 -37.31 -29.38 -31.76
N LYS A 443 -38.57 -29.84 -31.69
CA LYS A 443 -39.69 -29.28 -32.47
C LYS A 443 -40.25 -27.99 -31.90
N GLY A 444 -39.93 -27.71 -30.64
CA GLY A 444 -40.33 -26.51 -29.93
C GLY A 444 -39.51 -26.34 -28.66
N THR A 445 -39.87 -25.31 -27.91
CA THR A 445 -39.15 -24.92 -26.70
C THR A 445 -40.14 -24.80 -25.54
N ASP A 446 -39.87 -25.52 -24.43
CA ASP A 446 -40.62 -25.48 -23.18
C ASP A 446 -39.78 -24.88 -22.05
N ILE A 447 -39.57 -23.56 -22.11
CA ILE A 447 -38.75 -22.85 -21.12
C ILE A 447 -39.40 -22.92 -19.75
N PHE A 448 -40.73 -22.77 -19.66
CA PHE A 448 -41.45 -22.83 -18.38
C PHE A 448 -41.26 -24.18 -17.70
N GLY A 449 -41.40 -25.29 -18.45
CA GLY A 449 -41.16 -26.62 -17.92
C GLY A 449 -39.73 -26.82 -17.42
N PHE A 450 -38.74 -26.30 -18.15
CA PHE A 450 -37.35 -26.33 -17.72
C PHE A 450 -37.12 -25.56 -16.40
N LEU A 451 -37.78 -24.42 -16.20
CA LEU A 451 -37.61 -23.62 -14.99
C LEU A 451 -38.14 -24.32 -13.72
N PHE A 452 -39.22 -25.11 -13.84
CA PHE A 452 -39.68 -25.97 -12.76
C PHE A 452 -38.68 -27.10 -12.46
N LEU A 453 -38.11 -27.72 -13.49
CA LEU A 453 -37.06 -28.71 -13.32
C LEU A 453 -35.83 -28.11 -12.60
N ALA A 454 -35.44 -26.88 -12.94
CA ALA A 454 -34.34 -26.17 -12.28
C ALA A 454 -34.59 -25.93 -10.79
N GLN A 455 -35.82 -25.55 -10.40
CA GLN A 455 -36.21 -25.40 -8.99
C GLN A 455 -35.96 -26.68 -8.19
N ASP A 456 -36.34 -27.84 -8.72
CA ASP A 456 -36.21 -29.12 -8.01
C ASP A 456 -34.74 -29.44 -7.71
N PHE A 457 -33.83 -29.09 -8.62
CA PHE A 457 -32.39 -29.28 -8.38
C PHE A 457 -31.83 -28.38 -7.29
N PHE A 458 -32.24 -27.12 -7.24
CA PHE A 458 -31.82 -26.22 -6.18
C PHE A 458 -32.40 -26.61 -4.81
N THR A 459 -33.61 -27.18 -4.80
CA THR A 459 -34.28 -27.61 -3.57
C THR A 459 -33.64 -28.89 -3.02
N GLY A 460 -33.32 -29.86 -3.88
CA GLY A 460 -32.77 -31.16 -3.46
C GLY A 460 -31.34 -31.09 -2.88
N GLN A 461 -30.53 -30.12 -3.32
CA GLN A 461 -29.13 -29.99 -2.85
C GLN A 461 -28.92 -28.92 -1.79
N ASN A 462 -29.88 -28.01 -1.62
CA ASN A 462 -29.80 -26.82 -0.76
C ASN A 462 -28.42 -26.13 -0.77
N PRO A 463 -27.90 -25.73 -1.95
CA PRO A 463 -26.58 -25.13 -2.05
C PRO A 463 -26.58 -23.71 -1.51
N ASP A 464 -25.42 -23.26 -1.03
CA ASP A 464 -25.21 -21.90 -0.54
C ASP A 464 -25.38 -20.86 -1.66
N LYS A 465 -25.00 -21.25 -2.89
CA LYS A 465 -25.15 -20.43 -4.10
C LYS A 465 -25.89 -21.20 -5.19
N LYS A 466 -26.94 -20.56 -5.71
CA LYS A 466 -27.80 -21.10 -6.76
C LYS A 466 -27.68 -20.23 -8.01
N THR A 467 -27.18 -20.81 -9.10
CA THR A 467 -26.99 -20.08 -10.36
C THR A 467 -27.72 -20.81 -11.49
N LEU A 468 -28.58 -20.11 -12.20
CA LEU A 468 -29.29 -20.59 -13.38
C LEU A 468 -28.78 -19.85 -14.63
N ILE A 469 -28.33 -20.58 -15.63
CA ILE A 469 -27.85 -20.02 -16.90
C ILE A 469 -28.68 -20.59 -18.03
N LEU A 470 -29.26 -19.72 -18.87
CA LEU A 470 -30.03 -20.10 -20.05
C LEU A 470 -29.28 -19.67 -21.30
N PHE A 471 -29.03 -20.63 -22.19
CA PHE A 471 -28.60 -20.40 -23.56
C PHE A 471 -29.79 -20.64 -24.49
N SER A 472 -30.59 -19.61 -24.71
CA SER A 472 -31.83 -19.66 -25.49
C SER A 472 -32.12 -18.29 -26.10
N ASP A 473 -32.84 -18.28 -27.22
CA ASP A 473 -33.40 -17.05 -27.79
C ASP A 473 -34.59 -16.51 -26.98
N MET A 474 -34.99 -17.25 -25.93
CA MET A 474 -36.06 -16.97 -24.99
C MET A 474 -37.44 -16.91 -25.63
N ARG A 475 -37.60 -17.49 -26.83
CA ARG A 475 -38.90 -17.66 -27.46
C ARG A 475 -39.52 -18.96 -27.00
N HIS A 476 -40.84 -18.98 -26.99
CA HIS A 476 -41.61 -20.12 -26.49
C HIS A 476 -42.90 -20.19 -27.29
N ASN A 477 -43.24 -21.37 -27.79
CA ASN A 477 -44.38 -21.56 -28.70
C ASN A 477 -45.31 -22.70 -28.27
N ARG A 478 -45.08 -23.31 -27.10
CA ARG A 478 -45.93 -24.39 -26.58
C ARG A 478 -46.95 -23.85 -25.58
N TRP A 479 -48.25 -24.15 -25.75
CA TRP A 479 -49.37 -23.71 -24.90
C TRP A 479 -49.62 -22.19 -24.84
N ILE A 480 -48.59 -21.38 -24.62
CA ILE A 480 -48.61 -19.91 -24.64
C ILE A 480 -47.60 -19.43 -25.66
N ASP A 481 -48.09 -19.00 -26.83
CA ASP A 481 -47.22 -18.56 -27.91
C ASP A 481 -46.69 -17.13 -27.68
N LEU A 482 -45.39 -17.04 -27.41
CA LEU A 482 -44.61 -15.79 -27.37
C LEU A 482 -43.98 -15.48 -28.72
N GLU A 483 -43.73 -16.49 -29.54
CA GLU A 483 -42.95 -16.39 -30.77
C GLU A 483 -43.70 -15.68 -31.90
N THR A 484 -44.97 -16.02 -32.14
CA THR A 484 -45.72 -15.49 -33.30
C THR A 484 -46.26 -14.07 -33.09
N ARG A 485 -46.28 -13.59 -31.85
CA ARG A 485 -46.83 -12.27 -31.49
C ARG A 485 -45.93 -11.13 -31.99
N LYS A 486 -46.56 -9.98 -32.33
CA LYS A 486 -45.82 -8.75 -32.67
C LYS A 486 -45.33 -7.98 -31.45
N VAL A 487 -46.13 -7.97 -30.38
CA VAL A 487 -45.83 -7.36 -29.08
C VAL A 487 -46.37 -8.31 -28.01
N ILE A 488 -45.56 -8.59 -27.00
CA ILE A 488 -45.95 -9.44 -25.87
C ILE A 488 -46.53 -8.56 -24.78
N ASP A 489 -47.81 -8.79 -24.48
CA ASP A 489 -48.51 -8.10 -23.39
C ASP A 489 -48.04 -8.65 -22.04
N ILE A 490 -47.78 -7.76 -21.08
CA ILE A 490 -47.43 -8.15 -19.70
C ILE A 490 -48.60 -8.87 -19.04
N GLY A 491 -49.86 -8.58 -19.41
CA GLY A 491 -51.03 -9.32 -18.92
C GLY A 491 -51.02 -10.82 -19.27
N LEU A 492 -50.19 -11.23 -20.23
CA LEU A 492 -49.96 -12.64 -20.54
C LEU A 492 -49.32 -13.40 -19.36
N LEU A 493 -48.60 -12.69 -18.49
CA LEU A 493 -47.98 -13.28 -17.30
C LEU A 493 -49.00 -13.92 -16.37
N ASP A 494 -50.18 -13.32 -16.21
CA ASP A 494 -51.26 -13.89 -15.40
C ASP A 494 -51.87 -15.14 -16.03
N GLN A 495 -51.83 -15.26 -17.36
CA GLN A 495 -52.23 -16.49 -18.04
C GLN A 495 -51.19 -17.59 -17.81
N VAL A 496 -49.90 -17.26 -17.89
CA VAL A 496 -48.80 -18.20 -17.62
C VAL A 496 -48.90 -18.74 -16.20
N LYS A 497 -49.13 -17.87 -15.20
CA LYS A 497 -49.36 -18.29 -13.81
C LYS A 497 -50.49 -19.29 -13.67
N LYS A 498 -51.60 -19.08 -14.40
CA LYS A 498 -52.76 -19.97 -14.33
C LYS A 498 -52.51 -21.31 -15.00
N VAL A 499 -51.77 -21.32 -16.11
CA VAL A 499 -51.53 -22.53 -16.92
C VAL A 499 -50.37 -23.36 -16.37
N TYR A 500 -49.24 -22.71 -16.04
CA TYR A 500 -48.01 -23.36 -15.64
C TYR A 500 -47.71 -23.24 -14.14
N GLY A 501 -48.27 -22.25 -13.46
CA GLY A 501 -47.81 -21.84 -12.14
C GLY A 501 -46.57 -20.94 -12.22
N LEU A 502 -45.91 -20.73 -11.07
CA LEU A 502 -44.62 -20.07 -10.98
C LEU A 502 -43.65 -20.95 -10.19
N PRO A 503 -42.44 -21.19 -10.71
CA PRO A 503 -41.41 -21.85 -9.93
C PRO A 503 -40.92 -20.91 -8.82
N ASN A 504 -40.54 -21.48 -7.68
CA ASN A 504 -39.85 -20.78 -6.62
C ASN A 504 -38.35 -20.74 -6.90
N LEU A 505 -37.86 -19.62 -7.44
CA LEU A 505 -36.46 -19.37 -7.75
C LEU A 505 -35.81 -18.44 -6.69
N GLU A 506 -36.30 -18.48 -5.45
CA GLU A 506 -35.78 -17.66 -4.36
C GLU A 506 -34.29 -17.90 -4.11
N GLY A 507 -33.51 -16.82 -4.17
CA GLY A 507 -32.06 -16.83 -4.03
C GLY A 507 -31.29 -17.35 -5.25
N VAL A 508 -31.97 -17.61 -6.37
CA VAL A 508 -31.33 -18.03 -7.63
C VAL A 508 -30.91 -16.80 -8.44
N LYS A 509 -29.63 -16.72 -8.79
CA LYS A 509 -29.13 -15.75 -9.77
C LYS A 509 -29.35 -16.29 -11.18
N ILE A 510 -29.98 -15.51 -12.04
CA ILE A 510 -30.40 -15.95 -13.37
C ILE A 510 -29.64 -15.17 -14.44
N TYR A 511 -29.03 -15.88 -15.37
CA TYR A 511 -28.27 -15.32 -16.48
C TYR A 511 -28.82 -15.86 -17.80
N ILE A 512 -29.12 -14.97 -18.73
CA ILE A 512 -29.71 -15.31 -20.01
C ILE A 512 -28.82 -14.79 -21.12
N TYR A 513 -28.33 -15.73 -21.94
CA TYR A 513 -27.43 -15.50 -23.05
C TYR A 513 -28.06 -15.99 -24.36
N GLY A 514 -27.85 -15.22 -25.42
CA GLY A 514 -28.41 -15.54 -26.73
C GLY A 514 -29.85 -15.08 -26.94
N ALA A 515 -30.44 -14.31 -26.01
CA ALA A 515 -31.81 -13.81 -26.13
C ALA A 515 -31.93 -12.79 -27.27
N HIS A 516 -32.18 -13.26 -28.50
CA HIS A 516 -32.14 -12.44 -29.70
C HIS A 516 -33.48 -12.37 -30.44
N GLY A 517 -33.74 -11.19 -31.00
CA GLY A 517 -34.90 -10.90 -31.83
C GLY A 517 -34.68 -11.16 -33.32
N GLN A 518 -33.79 -12.08 -33.74
CA GLN A 518 -33.55 -12.33 -35.18
C GLN A 518 -34.87 -12.55 -35.93
N GLY A 519 -35.09 -11.79 -37.01
CA GLY A 519 -36.35 -11.80 -37.77
C GLY A 519 -37.54 -11.09 -37.10
N LYS A 520 -37.33 -10.40 -35.98
CA LYS A 520 -38.36 -9.67 -35.20
C LYS A 520 -37.98 -8.20 -35.03
N SER A 521 -38.95 -7.37 -34.69
CA SER A 521 -38.74 -5.94 -34.47
C SER A 521 -38.06 -5.67 -33.12
N LEU A 522 -37.43 -4.50 -32.98
CA LEU A 522 -36.89 -4.04 -31.69
C LEU A 522 -37.99 -3.93 -30.62
N VAL A 523 -39.21 -3.55 -31.03
CA VAL A 523 -40.39 -3.47 -30.16
C VAL A 523 -40.73 -4.85 -29.58
N TYR A 524 -40.75 -5.88 -30.44
CA TYR A 524 -40.93 -7.26 -30.01
C TYR A 524 -39.87 -7.66 -28.98
N TRP A 525 -38.59 -7.46 -29.30
CA TRP A 525 -37.49 -7.86 -28.42
C TRP A 525 -37.58 -7.19 -27.04
N ASN A 526 -37.87 -5.89 -27.01
CA ASN A 526 -38.09 -5.16 -25.75
C ASN A 526 -39.30 -5.70 -24.97
N SER A 527 -40.39 -6.07 -25.65
CA SER A 527 -41.56 -6.66 -24.98
C SER A 527 -41.28 -8.05 -24.43
N LEU A 528 -40.49 -8.88 -25.14
CA LEU A 528 -40.05 -10.20 -24.69
C LEU A 528 -39.16 -10.09 -23.45
N LYS A 529 -38.20 -9.17 -23.47
CA LYS A 529 -37.33 -8.88 -22.31
C LYS A 529 -38.15 -8.48 -21.08
N LYS A 530 -39.09 -7.54 -21.23
CA LYS A 530 -39.96 -7.10 -20.13
C LYS A 530 -40.82 -8.22 -19.57
N PHE A 531 -41.34 -9.09 -20.44
CA PHE A 531 -42.10 -10.25 -20.03
C PHE A 531 -41.26 -11.18 -19.14
N TRP A 532 -40.06 -11.55 -19.57
CA TRP A 532 -39.17 -12.42 -18.78
C TRP A 532 -38.66 -11.77 -17.49
N GLU A 533 -38.34 -10.47 -17.53
CA GLU A 533 -38.02 -9.69 -16.32
C GLU A 533 -39.16 -9.75 -15.30
N GLY A 534 -40.41 -9.58 -15.74
CA GLY A 534 -41.60 -9.71 -14.91
C GLY A 534 -41.77 -11.13 -14.35
N TYR A 535 -41.65 -12.14 -15.22
CA TYR A 535 -41.77 -13.54 -14.85
C TYR A 535 -40.75 -13.95 -13.77
N PHE A 536 -39.46 -13.64 -13.96
CA PHE A 536 -38.43 -14.02 -12.99
C PHE A 536 -38.56 -13.26 -11.68
N LYS A 537 -38.98 -11.99 -11.72
CA LYS A 537 -39.24 -11.20 -10.52
C LYS A 537 -40.35 -11.82 -9.67
N GLU A 538 -41.44 -12.29 -10.30
CA GLU A 538 -42.54 -12.95 -9.59
C GLU A 538 -42.20 -14.36 -9.12
N ALA A 539 -41.33 -15.06 -9.85
CA ALA A 539 -40.72 -16.31 -9.42
C ALA A 539 -39.67 -16.13 -8.29
N LYS A 540 -39.47 -14.90 -7.79
CA LYS A 540 -38.44 -14.51 -6.80
C LYS A 540 -36.98 -14.77 -7.23
N GLY A 541 -36.75 -14.94 -8.52
CA GLY A 541 -35.41 -15.06 -9.09
C GLY A 541 -34.76 -13.68 -9.31
N GLU A 542 -33.43 -13.64 -9.21
CA GLU A 542 -32.67 -12.42 -9.46
C GLU A 542 -32.06 -12.46 -10.87
N LEU A 543 -32.74 -11.85 -11.85
CA LEU A 543 -32.23 -11.75 -13.21
C LEU A 543 -31.06 -10.76 -13.27
N LYS A 544 -29.84 -11.29 -13.49
CA LYS A 544 -28.60 -10.52 -13.56
C LYS A 544 -28.28 -10.05 -14.98
N VAL A 545 -28.50 -10.93 -15.96
CA VAL A 545 -28.14 -10.66 -17.36
C VAL A 545 -29.27 -11.13 -18.28
N TYR A 546 -29.62 -10.27 -19.23
CA TYR A 546 -30.47 -10.60 -20.37
C TYR A 546 -29.81 -10.03 -21.63
N SER A 547 -29.08 -10.87 -22.35
CA SER A 547 -28.19 -10.44 -23.44
C SER A 547 -28.42 -11.24 -24.72
N PRO A 548 -28.42 -10.59 -25.90
CA PRO A 548 -28.34 -11.30 -27.18
C PRO A 548 -26.95 -11.92 -27.42
N LEU A 549 -25.92 -11.47 -26.69
CA LEU A 549 -24.56 -12.00 -26.78
C LEU A 549 -24.40 -13.25 -25.91
N ARG A 550 -23.38 -14.05 -26.23
CA ARG A 550 -22.99 -15.26 -25.48
C ARG A 550 -21.64 -15.10 -24.80
N GLU A 551 -21.33 -13.87 -24.44
CA GLU A 551 -20.17 -13.50 -23.63
C GLU A 551 -20.52 -13.79 -22.17
N VAL A 552 -20.18 -15.01 -21.74
CA VAL A 552 -20.52 -15.51 -20.42
C VAL A 552 -19.65 -14.82 -19.38
N HIS A 553 -20.30 -14.13 -18.44
CA HIS A 553 -19.68 -13.60 -17.24
C HIS A 553 -20.67 -13.76 -16.08
N TYR A 554 -20.41 -14.69 -15.17
CA TYR A 554 -21.26 -14.87 -13.99
C TYR A 554 -20.42 -14.83 -12.70
N GLU A 555 -20.88 -14.05 -11.72
CA GLU A 555 -20.14 -13.72 -10.47
C GLU A 555 -20.72 -14.33 -9.19
#